data_AF-A0A183BJF8-F1
#
_entry.id   AF-A0A183BJF8-F1
#
_cell.length_a   1.000
_cell.length_b   1.000
_cell.length_c   1.000
_cell.angle_alpha   90.00
_cell.angle_beta   90.00
_cell.angle_gamma   90.00
#
_symmetry.space_group_name_H-M   'P 1'
#
loop_
_entity.id
_entity.type
_entity.pdbx_description
1 polymer ?
#
loop_
_entity_poly.entity_id
_entity_poly.type
_entity_poly.pdbx_seq_one_letter_code
_entity_poly.pdbx_strand_id
1 'polypeptide(L)'
;MPVRSAFNARTRLPGYLSTRIISWMASIQRFAAGIFYVVIHSWGTLWVPDSYLNSKEFMHLPFFWKVVWNTIWFRAVMYRYVLCWLLTEGVTILIGIAYNGTDENGDDRWDGVRDIHIVKFELGSDYQSVIDSFNCGTNNFAKNHIFKRLRWLGNKFVSHFATLFYLALWHGYHLGYFMLFIHEFACMAAQEQLYEFIEKGPPAVRQLLSRWWMRPLCWLFGRVAITTSMAFAFLTFGLVKKEIWIAPMIAMYFYGYVLYIVLWPALFYLVLRPMIIREGRRD
;
A
#
# COMPACT_ATOMS: atom_id res chain seq x y z
N MET A 1 -20.90 43.38 -48.64
CA MET A 1 -21.97 42.89 -47.75
C MET A 1 -21.38 42.69 -46.37
N PRO A 2 -21.97 43.30 -45.32
CA PRO A 2 -21.39 43.36 -43.98
C PRO A 2 -21.78 42.12 -43.17
N VAL A 3 -20.97 41.69 -42.20
CA VAL A 3 -21.37 41.43 -40.81
C VAL A 3 -20.09 41.36 -39.96
N ARG A 4 -19.86 42.44 -39.22
CA ARG A 4 -19.14 42.43 -37.95
C ARG A 4 -19.91 41.53 -36.97
N SER A 5 -19.22 40.64 -36.27
CA SER A 5 -19.41 40.27 -34.85
C SER A 5 -19.22 38.76 -34.61
N ALA A 6 -18.03 38.36 -34.22
CA ALA A 6 -17.81 37.08 -33.53
C ALA A 6 -16.94 37.23 -32.27
N PHE A 7 -16.85 38.45 -31.73
CA PHE A 7 -16.11 38.76 -30.49
C PHE A 7 -17.04 38.95 -29.29
N ASN A 8 -18.17 38.24 -29.25
CA ASN A 8 -19.14 38.31 -28.14
C ASN A 8 -19.69 36.94 -27.73
N ALA A 9 -18.92 35.88 -27.92
CA ALA A 9 -19.16 34.65 -27.15
C ALA A 9 -18.52 34.83 -25.77
N ARG A 10 -19.17 35.58 -24.88
CA ARG A 10 -19.07 35.26 -23.44
C ARG A 10 -19.54 33.81 -23.34
N THR A 11 -18.59 32.88 -23.27
CA THR A 11 -18.83 31.54 -22.76
C THR A 11 -19.40 31.73 -21.36
N ARG A 12 -20.73 31.78 -21.27
CA ARG A 12 -21.45 31.63 -20.02
C ARG A 12 -21.13 30.23 -19.56
N LEU A 13 -20.14 30.14 -18.67
CA LEU A 13 -19.92 28.97 -17.84
C LEU A 13 -21.30 28.55 -17.29
N PRO A 14 -21.72 27.28 -17.48
CA PRO A 14 -23.03 26.84 -17.05
C PRO A 14 -23.26 27.17 -15.58
N GLY A 15 -24.47 27.63 -15.24
CA GLY A 15 -24.86 28.11 -13.90
C GLY A 15 -24.74 27.11 -12.76
N TYR A 16 -24.20 25.92 -13.01
CA TYR A 16 -23.79 24.93 -12.01
C TYR A 16 -22.37 25.17 -11.44
N LEU A 17 -21.60 26.10 -12.00
CA LEU A 17 -20.36 26.60 -11.38
C LEU A 17 -20.61 27.56 -10.19
N SER A 18 -21.83 27.52 -9.63
CA SER A 18 -22.21 28.25 -8.44
C SER A 18 -21.57 27.61 -7.21
N THR A 19 -20.48 28.23 -6.74
CA THR A 19 -20.07 28.36 -5.32
C THR A 19 -19.68 27.13 -4.50
N ARG A 20 -19.89 25.88 -4.95
CA ARG A 20 -19.38 24.68 -4.24
C ARG A 20 -17.95 24.32 -4.65
N ILE A 21 -17.07 25.31 -4.79
CA ILE A 21 -15.69 25.07 -5.24
C ILE A 21 -14.82 24.58 -4.08
N ILE A 22 -15.19 24.86 -2.83
CA ILE A 22 -14.34 24.57 -1.66
C ILE A 22 -15.15 23.93 -0.54
N SER A 23 -14.52 23.09 0.27
CA SER A 23 -15.10 22.57 1.51
C SER A 23 -14.17 22.75 2.69
N TRP A 24 -14.45 23.76 3.51
CA TRP A 24 -13.71 24.01 4.75
C TRP A 24 -13.77 22.81 5.70
N MET A 25 -14.95 22.21 5.84
CA MET A 25 -15.13 21.06 6.74
C MET A 25 -14.27 19.87 6.30
N ALA A 26 -14.33 19.49 5.02
CA ALA A 26 -13.56 18.36 4.51
C ALA A 26 -12.04 18.64 4.58
N SER A 27 -11.61 19.87 4.31
CA SER A 27 -10.21 20.27 4.48
C SER A 27 -9.76 20.21 5.94
N ILE A 28 -10.53 20.76 6.88
CA ILE A 28 -10.19 20.76 8.31
C ILE A 28 -10.12 19.32 8.83
N GLN A 29 -11.00 18.43 8.40
CA GLN A 29 -10.92 17.01 8.75
C GLN A 29 -9.61 16.37 8.27
N ARG A 30 -9.18 16.65 7.03
CA ARG A 30 -7.89 16.17 6.50
C ARG A 30 -6.72 16.73 7.29
N PHE A 31 -6.74 18.04 7.58
CA PHE A 31 -5.73 18.70 8.40
C PHE A 31 -5.65 18.09 9.81
N ALA A 32 -6.78 17.95 10.50
CA ALA A 32 -6.85 17.38 11.85
C ALA A 32 -6.34 15.93 11.89
N ALA A 33 -6.71 15.11 10.89
CA ALA A 33 -6.16 13.77 10.74
C ALA A 33 -4.65 13.79 10.51
N GLY A 34 -4.14 14.72 9.70
CA GLY A 34 -2.70 14.93 9.51
C GLY A 34 -1.98 15.24 10.83
N ILE A 35 -2.53 16.17 11.62
CA ILE A 35 -1.98 16.52 12.94
C ILE A 35 -1.98 15.31 13.89
N PHE A 36 -3.04 14.50 13.89
CA PHE A 36 -3.07 13.27 14.67
C PHE A 36 -1.90 12.33 14.28
N TYR A 37 -1.67 12.12 12.99
CA TYR A 37 -0.58 11.26 12.51
C TYR A 37 0.82 11.84 12.79
N VAL A 38 1.02 13.16 12.73
CA VAL A 38 2.34 13.74 13.07
C VAL A 38 2.65 13.64 14.55
N VAL A 39 1.65 13.72 15.43
CA VAL A 39 1.83 13.51 16.87
C VAL A 39 2.27 12.07 17.12
N ILE A 40 1.62 11.08 16.48
CA ILE A 40 2.03 9.67 16.63
C ILE A 40 3.42 9.42 16.03
N HIS A 41 3.72 10.00 14.87
CA HIS A 41 5.05 9.95 14.27
C HIS A 41 6.11 10.47 15.24
N SER A 42 5.93 11.71 15.73
CA SER A 42 6.86 12.39 16.62
C SER A 42 7.08 11.58 17.89
N TRP A 43 5.99 11.14 18.53
CA TRP A 43 6.05 10.31 19.72
C TRP A 43 6.76 8.98 19.45
N GLY A 44 6.40 8.27 18.37
CA GLY A 44 7.04 7.00 18.00
C GLY A 44 8.54 7.13 17.74
N THR A 45 8.97 8.19 17.05
CA THR A 45 10.40 8.43 16.77
C THR A 45 11.23 8.83 18.00
N LEU A 46 10.60 9.32 19.07
CA LEU A 46 11.29 9.55 20.34
C LEU A 46 11.70 8.23 21.01
N TRP A 47 10.84 7.21 20.92
CA TRP A 47 11.09 5.90 21.53
C TRP A 47 11.90 4.98 20.63
N VAL A 48 11.65 5.03 19.32
CA VAL A 48 12.26 4.13 18.34
C VAL A 48 12.84 4.98 17.20
N PRO A 49 13.94 5.71 17.43
CA PRO A 49 14.63 6.44 16.37
C PRO A 49 15.31 5.48 15.38
N ASP A 50 15.64 5.95 14.19
CA ASP A 50 16.30 5.13 13.15
C ASP A 50 17.59 4.46 13.64
N SER A 51 18.34 5.13 14.53
CA SER A 51 19.56 4.62 15.14
C SER A 51 19.32 3.42 16.08
N TYR A 52 18.13 3.29 16.67
CA TYR A 52 17.78 2.19 17.56
C TYR A 52 17.93 0.82 16.89
N LEU A 53 17.56 0.72 15.61
CA LEU A 53 17.66 -0.53 14.86
C LEU A 53 19.10 -1.03 14.69
N ASN A 54 20.09 -0.15 14.87
CA ASN A 54 21.51 -0.47 14.85
C ASN A 54 22.15 -0.47 16.26
N SER A 55 21.34 -0.30 17.31
CA SER A 55 21.84 -0.25 18.68
C SER A 55 22.13 -1.65 19.22
N LYS A 56 22.99 -1.75 20.24
CA LYS A 56 23.29 -3.04 20.88
C LYS A 56 22.02 -3.66 21.45
N GLU A 57 21.18 -2.84 22.07
CA GLU A 57 19.90 -3.23 22.67
C GLU A 57 19.04 -3.99 21.65
N PHE A 58 18.82 -3.43 20.46
CA PHE A 58 18.05 -4.10 19.40
C PHE A 58 18.72 -5.40 18.94
N MET A 59 20.05 -5.41 18.76
CA MET A 59 20.78 -6.58 18.28
C MET A 59 20.70 -7.77 19.24
N HIS A 60 20.65 -7.52 20.55
CA HIS A 60 20.54 -8.54 21.59
C HIS A 60 19.10 -9.03 21.84
N LEU A 61 18.08 -8.40 21.23
CA LEU A 61 16.69 -8.85 21.38
C LEU A 61 16.46 -10.25 20.76
N PRO A 62 15.56 -11.05 21.35
CA PRO A 62 15.02 -12.24 20.70
C PRO A 62 14.36 -11.89 19.36
N PHE A 63 14.37 -12.84 18.42
CA PHE A 63 13.83 -12.65 17.06
C PHE A 63 12.42 -12.05 17.04
N PHE A 64 11.50 -12.60 17.85
CA PHE A 64 10.13 -12.11 17.94
C PHE A 64 10.08 -10.60 18.27
N TRP A 65 10.87 -10.16 19.26
CA TRP A 65 10.89 -8.76 19.67
C TRP A 65 11.54 -7.85 18.63
N LYS A 66 12.55 -8.33 17.88
CA LYS A 66 13.10 -7.57 16.74
C LYS A 66 12.02 -7.28 15.69
N VAL A 67 11.20 -8.27 15.35
CA VAL A 67 10.09 -8.10 14.39
C VAL A 67 9.05 -7.10 14.93
N VAL A 68 8.68 -7.22 16.21
CA VAL A 68 7.71 -6.30 16.85
C VAL A 68 8.24 -4.86 16.85
N TRP A 69 9.46 -4.63 17.33
CA TRP A 69 10.04 -3.28 17.38
C TRP A 69 10.28 -2.69 16.00
N ASN A 70 10.72 -3.49 15.03
CA ASN A 70 10.80 -3.04 13.65
C ASN A 70 9.43 -2.65 13.08
N THR A 71 8.38 -3.40 13.43
CA THR A 71 7.01 -3.08 13.01
C THR A 71 6.53 -1.76 13.62
N ILE A 72 6.82 -1.52 14.91
CA ILE A 72 6.51 -0.24 15.57
C ILE A 72 7.26 0.91 14.90
N TRP A 73 8.57 0.75 14.65
CA TRP A 73 9.38 1.72 13.92
C TRP A 73 8.80 2.05 12.55
N PHE A 74 8.50 1.02 11.74
CA PHE A 74 7.89 1.19 10.43
C PHE A 74 6.61 2.03 10.48
N ARG A 75 5.71 1.71 11.42
CA ARG A 75 4.45 2.45 11.58
C ARG A 75 4.70 3.90 11.97
N ALA A 76 5.58 4.14 12.94
CA ALA A 76 5.95 5.48 13.35
C ALA A 76 6.52 6.30 12.18
N VAL A 77 7.46 5.75 11.41
CA VAL A 77 8.07 6.45 10.26
C VAL A 77 7.07 6.65 9.12
N MET A 78 6.20 5.68 8.83
CA MET A 78 5.20 5.80 7.77
C MET A 78 4.25 6.97 7.96
N TYR A 79 3.90 7.30 9.20
CA TYR A 79 2.93 8.35 9.47
C TYR A 79 3.37 9.76 9.05
N ARG A 80 4.67 10.02 8.85
CA ARG A 80 5.12 11.29 8.24
C ARG A 80 4.66 11.43 6.79
N TYR A 81 4.59 10.32 6.04
CA TYR A 81 4.09 10.32 4.66
C TYR A 81 2.57 10.50 4.64
N VAL A 82 1.87 9.85 5.58
CA VAL A 82 0.41 10.03 5.77
C VAL A 82 0.09 11.50 6.06
N LEU A 83 0.87 12.17 6.92
CA LEU A 83 0.77 13.62 7.13
C LEU A 83 0.89 14.39 5.81
N CYS A 84 1.96 14.17 5.04
CA CYS A 84 2.18 14.89 3.79
C CYS A 84 0.99 14.77 2.84
N TRP A 85 0.47 13.55 2.63
CA TRP A 85 -0.71 13.34 1.80
C TRP A 85 -1.95 14.05 2.34
N LEU A 86 -2.22 13.94 3.64
CA LEU A 86 -3.40 14.57 4.24
C LEU A 86 -3.34 16.11 4.18
N LEU A 87 -2.17 16.70 4.35
CA LEU A 87 -2.00 18.15 4.18
C LEU A 87 -2.22 18.58 2.73
N THR A 88 -1.65 17.85 1.77
CA THR A 88 -1.85 18.12 0.34
C THR A 88 -3.32 17.96 -0.06
N GLU A 89 -3.99 16.90 0.40
CA GLU A 89 -5.42 16.69 0.21
C GLU A 89 -6.24 17.84 0.81
N GLY A 90 -5.94 18.29 2.04
CA GLY A 90 -6.63 19.42 2.65
C GLY A 90 -6.52 20.71 1.83
N VAL A 91 -5.30 21.07 1.40
CA VAL A 91 -5.06 22.26 0.57
C VAL A 91 -5.78 22.16 -0.78
N THR A 92 -5.72 20.99 -1.44
CA THR A 92 -6.37 20.79 -2.75
C THR A 92 -7.89 20.85 -2.68
N ILE A 93 -8.49 20.51 -1.53
CA ILE A 93 -9.91 20.74 -1.24
C ILE A 93 -10.21 22.24 -1.10
N LEU A 94 -9.36 23.02 -0.41
CA LEU A 94 -9.57 24.46 -0.24
C LEU A 94 -9.43 25.27 -1.53
N ILE A 95 -8.73 24.75 -2.53
CA ILE A 95 -8.60 25.38 -3.86
C ILE A 95 -9.51 24.72 -4.91
N GLY A 96 -10.30 23.72 -4.52
CA GLY A 96 -11.32 23.08 -5.34
C GLY A 96 -10.87 22.06 -6.37
N ILE A 97 -9.57 21.77 -6.47
CA ILE A 97 -9.03 20.77 -7.40
C ILE A 97 -9.44 19.35 -6.99
N ALA A 98 -9.69 19.11 -5.70
CA ALA A 98 -10.08 17.80 -5.19
C ALA A 98 -11.55 17.42 -5.46
N TYR A 99 -12.38 18.34 -5.98
CA TYR A 99 -13.79 18.06 -6.25
C TYR A 99 -13.95 17.07 -7.41
N ASN A 100 -14.75 16.03 -7.22
CA ASN A 100 -14.97 14.97 -8.21
C ASN A 100 -16.45 14.58 -8.37
N GLY A 101 -17.34 15.58 -8.32
CA GLY A 101 -18.79 15.41 -8.47
C GLY A 101 -19.49 15.00 -7.18
N THR A 102 -20.73 14.54 -7.28
CA THR A 102 -21.54 14.09 -6.14
C THR A 102 -21.66 12.57 -6.10
N ASP A 103 -21.86 12.02 -4.91
CA ASP A 103 -22.21 10.61 -4.71
C ASP A 103 -23.68 10.31 -5.00
N GLU A 104 -24.08 9.06 -4.79
CA GLU A 104 -25.45 8.57 -5.02
C GLU A 104 -26.48 9.25 -4.10
N ASN A 105 -26.03 9.80 -2.97
CA ASN A 105 -26.87 10.53 -2.01
C ASN A 105 -26.93 12.04 -2.31
N GLY A 106 -26.17 12.50 -3.32
CA GLY A 106 -26.08 13.92 -3.67
C GLY A 106 -25.04 14.70 -2.86
N ASP A 107 -24.21 14.03 -2.07
CA ASP A 107 -23.14 14.66 -1.28
C ASP A 107 -21.90 14.90 -2.14
N ASP A 108 -21.24 16.05 -1.93
CA ASP A 108 -20.05 16.43 -2.68
C ASP A 108 -18.86 15.52 -2.34
N ARG A 109 -18.20 14.98 -3.38
CA ARG A 109 -16.98 14.20 -3.24
C ARG A 109 -15.75 15.07 -3.40
N TRP A 110 -14.87 14.96 -2.41
CA TRP A 110 -13.61 15.70 -2.29
C TRP A 110 -12.39 14.78 -2.35
N ASP A 111 -12.43 13.79 -3.24
CA ASP A 111 -11.45 12.70 -3.32
C ASP A 111 -10.74 12.58 -4.67
N GLY A 112 -10.87 13.58 -5.55
CA GLY A 112 -10.26 13.56 -6.90
C GLY A 112 -8.74 13.48 -6.90
N VAL A 113 -8.07 13.88 -5.82
CA VAL A 113 -6.61 13.80 -5.64
C VAL A 113 -6.23 13.06 -4.35
N ARG A 114 -7.08 12.14 -3.90
CA ARG A 114 -6.81 11.36 -2.69
C ARG A 114 -5.63 10.42 -2.90
N ASP A 115 -4.64 10.53 -2.02
CA ASP A 115 -3.46 9.67 -1.98
C ASP A 115 -3.52 8.67 -0.81
N ILE A 116 -4.32 8.94 0.22
CA ILE A 116 -4.48 8.03 1.37
C ILE A 116 -5.94 7.75 1.73
N HIS A 117 -6.30 6.46 1.76
CA HIS A 117 -7.55 5.96 2.33
C HIS A 117 -7.31 5.42 3.75
N ILE A 118 -7.35 6.32 4.75
CA ILE A 118 -7.02 6.04 6.16
C ILE A 118 -7.59 4.70 6.66
N VAL A 119 -8.91 4.50 6.59
CA VAL A 119 -9.56 3.29 7.12
C VAL A 119 -9.04 2.03 6.44
N LYS A 120 -8.88 2.04 5.12
CA LYS A 120 -8.36 0.89 4.37
C LYS A 120 -6.87 0.66 4.64
N PHE A 121 -6.09 1.72 4.84
CA PHE A 121 -4.68 1.64 5.22
C PHE A 121 -4.47 1.04 6.62
N GLU A 122 -5.31 1.44 7.57
CA GLU A 122 -5.27 1.01 8.98
C GLU A 122 -5.86 -0.39 9.18
N LEU A 123 -6.98 -0.70 8.53
CA LEU A 123 -7.78 -1.89 8.78
C LEU A 123 -7.79 -2.89 7.62
N GLY A 124 -7.19 -2.60 6.47
CA GLY A 124 -7.02 -3.58 5.40
C GLY A 124 -6.21 -4.77 5.88
N SER A 125 -6.52 -5.97 5.38
CA SER A 125 -5.90 -7.24 5.80
C SER A 125 -5.23 -8.01 4.66
N ASP A 126 -5.03 -7.36 3.51
CA ASP A 126 -4.35 -7.94 2.35
C ASP A 126 -3.46 -6.88 1.65
N TYR A 127 -2.50 -7.32 0.86
CA TYR A 127 -1.57 -6.43 0.15
C TYR A 127 -2.28 -5.57 -0.91
N GLN A 128 -3.40 -6.05 -1.46
CA GLN A 128 -4.18 -5.26 -2.42
C GLN A 128 -4.80 -4.04 -1.72
N SER A 129 -5.30 -4.20 -0.49
CA SER A 129 -5.81 -3.11 0.33
C SER A 129 -4.74 -2.07 0.60
N VAL A 130 -3.48 -2.46 0.76
CA VAL A 130 -2.35 -1.53 0.90
C VAL A 130 -2.17 -0.73 -0.39
N ILE A 131 -2.04 -1.39 -1.56
CA ILE A 131 -1.88 -0.72 -2.86
C ILE A 131 -3.04 0.23 -3.15
N ASP A 132 -4.26 -0.18 -2.81
CA ASP A 132 -5.47 0.62 -3.04
C ASP A 132 -5.65 1.77 -2.04
N SER A 133 -4.86 1.83 -0.97
CA SER A 133 -5.04 2.81 0.11
C SER A 133 -3.88 3.76 0.29
N PHE A 134 -2.66 3.39 -0.09
CA PHE A 134 -1.44 4.15 0.15
C PHE A 134 -0.85 4.63 -1.16
N ASN A 135 -0.46 5.91 -1.23
CA ASN A 135 0.15 6.53 -2.41
C ASN A 135 -0.67 6.32 -3.69
N CYS A 136 -1.98 6.55 -3.58
CA CYS A 136 -2.96 6.14 -4.59
C CYS A 136 -2.73 6.80 -5.96
N GLY A 137 -2.29 8.06 -6.01
CA GLY A 137 -1.94 8.75 -7.24
C GLY A 137 -0.79 8.07 -7.99
N THR A 138 0.28 7.71 -7.28
CA THR A 138 1.42 6.98 -7.87
C THR A 138 1.00 5.58 -8.32
N ASN A 139 0.22 4.86 -7.51
CA ASN A 139 -0.27 3.53 -7.87
C ASN A 139 -1.20 3.57 -9.09
N ASN A 140 -2.05 4.59 -9.19
CA ASN A 140 -2.91 4.80 -10.36
C ASN A 140 -2.08 5.16 -11.61
N PHE A 141 -1.03 5.97 -11.45
CA PHE A 141 -0.08 6.25 -12.52
C PHE A 141 0.61 4.97 -13.01
N ALA A 142 1.23 4.22 -12.12
CA ALA A 142 1.94 2.98 -12.44
C ALA A 142 1.00 1.96 -13.11
N LYS A 143 -0.23 1.82 -12.59
CA LYS A 143 -1.27 0.95 -13.16
C LYS A 143 -1.64 1.36 -14.58
N ASN A 144 -1.93 2.63 -14.83
CA ASN A 144 -2.49 3.09 -16.11
C ASN A 144 -1.42 3.35 -17.18
N HIS A 145 -0.24 3.83 -16.78
CA HIS A 145 0.80 4.27 -17.71
C HIS A 145 1.93 3.26 -17.88
N ILE A 146 2.03 2.24 -17.03
CA ILE A 146 3.09 1.23 -17.14
C ILE A 146 2.46 -0.15 -17.26
N PHE A 147 1.85 -0.64 -16.18
CA PHE A 147 1.32 -2.00 -16.12
C PHE A 147 0.33 -2.30 -17.25
N LYS A 148 -0.71 -1.48 -17.42
CA LYS A 148 -1.69 -1.65 -18.50
C LYS A 148 -1.10 -1.43 -19.90
N ARG A 149 -0.03 -0.65 -20.04
CA ARG A 149 0.65 -0.43 -21.32
C ARG A 149 1.55 -1.60 -21.70
N LEU A 150 1.96 -2.41 -20.73
CA LEU A 150 2.75 -3.62 -20.93
C LEU A 150 1.91 -4.87 -21.21
N ARG A 151 0.59 -4.73 -21.42
CA ARG A 151 -0.32 -5.87 -21.75
C ARG A 151 0.10 -6.64 -23.00
N TRP A 152 0.78 -5.99 -23.95
CA TRP A 152 1.28 -6.63 -25.17
C TRP A 152 2.31 -7.74 -24.90
N LEU A 153 2.92 -7.78 -23.71
CA LEU A 153 3.80 -8.87 -23.28
C LEU A 153 3.07 -10.20 -23.07
N GLY A 154 1.73 -10.21 -23.00
CA GLY A 154 0.93 -11.42 -22.85
C GLY A 154 1.06 -12.12 -21.49
N ASN A 155 1.82 -11.57 -20.54
CA ASN A 155 2.05 -12.16 -19.22
C ASN A 155 1.93 -11.13 -18.10
N LYS A 156 0.89 -11.29 -17.27
CA LYS A 156 0.60 -10.43 -16.11
C LYS A 156 1.77 -10.32 -15.14
N PHE A 157 2.47 -11.44 -14.85
CA PHE A 157 3.60 -11.45 -13.93
C PHE A 157 4.77 -10.62 -14.45
N VAL A 158 5.06 -10.71 -15.75
CA VAL A 158 6.14 -9.92 -16.37
C VAL A 158 5.78 -8.44 -16.37
N SER A 159 4.54 -8.08 -16.74
CA SER A 159 4.07 -6.69 -16.67
C SER A 159 4.11 -6.13 -15.25
N HIS A 160 3.77 -6.94 -14.24
CA HIS A 160 3.81 -6.54 -12.84
C HIS A 160 5.25 -6.32 -12.37
N PHE A 161 6.15 -7.29 -12.62
CA PHE A 161 7.57 -7.18 -12.28
C PHE A 161 8.21 -5.94 -12.92
N ALA A 162 7.99 -5.71 -14.22
CA ALA A 162 8.51 -4.53 -14.92
C ALA A 162 7.98 -3.21 -14.33
N THR A 163 6.73 -3.20 -13.85
CA THR A 163 6.13 -2.03 -13.20
C THR A 163 6.79 -1.75 -11.85
N LEU A 164 6.99 -2.76 -11.01
CA LEU A 164 7.68 -2.61 -9.73
C LEU A 164 9.16 -2.27 -9.91
N PHE A 165 9.81 -2.81 -10.94
CA PHE A 165 11.18 -2.45 -11.30
C PHE A 165 11.29 -0.98 -11.73
N TYR A 166 10.32 -0.48 -12.51
CA TYR A 166 10.24 0.96 -12.80
C TYR A 166 10.09 1.78 -11.51
N LEU A 167 9.21 1.36 -10.59
CA LEU A 167 9.02 2.09 -9.33
C LEU A 167 10.30 2.13 -8.49
N ALA A 168 11.08 1.04 -8.47
CA ALA A 168 12.39 1.01 -7.84
C ALA A 168 13.33 2.09 -8.43
N LEU A 169 13.42 2.17 -9.76
CA LEU A 169 14.22 3.17 -10.47
C LEU A 169 13.71 4.60 -10.23
N TRP A 170 12.38 4.79 -10.22
CA TRP A 170 11.76 6.09 -9.96
C TRP A 170 12.12 6.63 -8.57
N HIS A 171 12.25 5.75 -7.58
CA HIS A 171 12.74 6.12 -6.25
C HIS A 171 14.24 6.44 -6.21
N GLY A 172 15.04 5.79 -7.06
CA GLY A 172 16.46 6.11 -7.26
C GLY A 172 17.35 4.87 -7.39
N TYR A 173 18.67 5.05 -7.20
CA TYR A 173 19.68 4.01 -7.44
C TYR A 173 20.16 3.30 -6.18
N HIS A 174 19.55 3.56 -5.02
CA HIS A 174 19.90 2.86 -3.79
C HIS A 174 19.40 1.41 -3.84
N LEU A 175 20.29 0.46 -3.50
CA LEU A 175 19.99 -0.97 -3.48
C LEU A 175 18.71 -1.30 -2.69
N GLY A 176 18.46 -0.56 -1.61
CA GLY A 176 17.32 -0.79 -0.74
C GLY A 176 15.95 -0.64 -1.43
N TYR A 177 15.84 0.18 -2.49
CA TYR A 177 14.59 0.33 -3.25
C TYR A 177 14.28 -0.94 -4.04
N PHE A 178 15.25 -1.46 -4.78
CA PHE A 178 15.10 -2.73 -5.50
C PHE A 178 14.75 -3.89 -4.57
N MET A 179 15.41 -3.96 -3.42
CA MET A 179 15.16 -4.98 -2.39
C MET A 179 13.73 -4.92 -1.82
N LEU A 180 13.14 -3.72 -1.68
CA LEU A 180 11.75 -3.56 -1.27
C LEU A 180 10.79 -4.03 -2.36
N PHE A 181 10.97 -3.60 -3.61
CA PHE A 181 10.04 -3.94 -4.69
C PHE A 181 10.11 -5.42 -5.10
N ILE A 182 11.27 -6.07 -4.97
CA ILE A 182 11.38 -7.53 -5.09
C ILE A 182 10.57 -8.23 -3.99
N HIS A 183 10.63 -7.71 -2.76
CA HIS A 183 9.84 -8.25 -1.66
C HIS A 183 8.34 -8.07 -1.89
N GLU A 184 7.92 -6.89 -2.32
CA GLU A 184 6.52 -6.60 -2.67
C GLU A 184 6.00 -7.56 -3.75
N PHE A 185 6.78 -7.78 -4.81
CA PHE A 185 6.43 -8.74 -5.86
C PHE A 185 6.22 -10.15 -5.30
N ALA A 186 7.13 -10.62 -4.43
CA ALA A 186 7.05 -11.94 -3.81
C ALA A 186 5.83 -12.07 -2.87
N CYS A 187 5.55 -11.04 -2.06
CA CYS A 187 4.38 -10.97 -1.19
C CYS A 187 3.06 -11.02 -1.98
N MET A 188 2.96 -10.23 -3.05
CA MET A 188 1.80 -10.20 -3.93
C MET A 188 1.58 -11.55 -4.62
N ALA A 189 2.64 -12.16 -5.15
CA ALA A 189 2.57 -13.49 -5.75
C ALA A 189 2.13 -14.55 -4.73
N ALA A 190 2.65 -14.48 -3.50
CA ALA A 190 2.28 -15.39 -2.43
C ALA A 190 0.79 -15.26 -2.04
N GLN A 191 0.29 -14.03 -1.96
CA GLN A 191 -1.12 -13.78 -1.70
C GLN A 191 -2.03 -14.30 -2.82
N GLU A 192 -1.69 -14.03 -4.09
CA GLU A 192 -2.48 -14.56 -5.22
C GLU A 192 -2.54 -16.09 -5.18
N GLN A 193 -1.43 -16.75 -4.88
CA GLN A 193 -1.35 -18.21 -4.69
C GLN A 193 -2.17 -18.71 -3.50
N LEU A 194 -2.17 -18.00 -2.37
CA LEU A 194 -2.98 -18.34 -1.20
C LEU A 194 -4.47 -18.24 -1.52
N TYR A 195 -4.89 -17.20 -2.22
CA TYR A 195 -6.28 -17.03 -2.64
C TYR A 195 -6.70 -18.09 -3.64
N GLU A 196 -5.84 -18.44 -4.60
CA GLU A 196 -6.08 -19.55 -5.51
C GLU A 196 -6.27 -20.87 -4.75
N PHE A 197 -5.44 -21.15 -3.74
CA PHE A 197 -5.58 -22.35 -2.91
C PHE A 197 -6.88 -22.34 -2.09
N ILE A 198 -7.29 -21.19 -1.54
CA ILE A 198 -8.56 -21.08 -0.80
C ILE A 198 -9.76 -21.31 -1.73
N GLU A 199 -9.68 -20.83 -2.97
CA GLU A 199 -10.77 -20.93 -3.94
C GLU A 199 -10.89 -22.32 -4.57
N LYS A 200 -9.77 -22.89 -5.02
CA LYS A 200 -9.71 -24.13 -5.82
C LYS A 200 -9.18 -25.35 -5.06
N GLY A 201 -8.71 -25.17 -3.83
CA GLY A 201 -8.27 -26.26 -2.98
C GLY A 201 -9.46 -27.04 -2.38
N PRO A 202 -9.20 -27.91 -1.40
CA PRO A 202 -10.24 -28.72 -0.79
C PRO A 202 -11.40 -27.86 -0.23
N PRO A 203 -12.67 -28.19 -0.54
CA PRO A 203 -13.83 -27.39 -0.11
C PRO A 203 -13.90 -27.15 1.40
N ALA A 204 -13.37 -28.08 2.20
CA ALA A 204 -13.28 -27.96 3.65
C ALA A 204 -12.51 -26.71 4.11
N VAL A 205 -11.48 -26.28 3.36
CA VAL A 205 -10.71 -25.05 3.66
C VAL A 205 -11.61 -23.84 3.52
N ARG A 206 -12.26 -23.69 2.36
CA ARG A 206 -13.20 -22.58 2.10
C ARG A 206 -14.34 -22.55 3.10
N GLN A 207 -14.94 -23.70 3.40
CA GLN A 207 -16.03 -23.83 4.37
C GLN A 207 -15.61 -23.45 5.79
N LEU A 208 -14.38 -23.80 6.20
CA LEU A 208 -13.82 -23.40 7.49
C LEU A 208 -13.63 -21.88 7.54
N LEU A 209 -12.93 -21.32 6.55
CA LEU A 209 -12.61 -19.89 6.51
C LEU A 209 -13.86 -19.00 6.35
N SER A 210 -14.95 -19.51 5.74
CA SER A 210 -16.20 -18.75 5.61
C SER A 210 -17.01 -18.63 6.89
N ARG A 211 -16.70 -19.41 7.94
CA ARG A 211 -17.42 -19.36 9.23
C ARG A 211 -17.27 -17.99 9.87
N TRP A 212 -18.34 -17.45 10.44
CA TRP A 212 -18.37 -16.09 11.00
C TRP A 212 -17.29 -15.86 12.07
N TRP A 213 -16.99 -16.86 12.90
CA TRP A 213 -15.97 -16.79 13.95
C TRP A 213 -14.53 -16.90 13.41
N MET A 214 -14.35 -17.43 12.19
CA MET A 214 -13.04 -17.46 11.51
C MET A 214 -12.70 -16.11 10.87
N ARG A 215 -13.69 -15.29 10.51
CA ARG A 215 -13.47 -13.98 9.88
C ARG A 215 -12.54 -13.05 10.67
N PRO A 216 -12.73 -12.80 11.99
CA PRO A 216 -11.80 -11.96 12.75
C PRO A 216 -10.39 -12.57 12.84
N LEU A 217 -10.26 -13.89 12.87
CA LEU A 217 -8.97 -14.58 12.88
C LEU A 217 -8.24 -14.42 11.53
N CYS A 218 -8.96 -14.57 10.41
CA CYS A 218 -8.41 -14.35 9.07
C CYS A 218 -7.98 -12.89 8.88
N TRP A 219 -8.81 -11.95 9.34
CA TRP A 219 -8.49 -10.53 9.32
C TRP A 219 -7.23 -10.23 10.13
N LEU A 220 -7.15 -10.74 11.37
CA LEU A 220 -5.98 -10.54 12.24
C LEU A 220 -4.71 -11.16 11.64
N PHE A 221 -4.81 -12.39 11.11
CA PHE A 221 -3.71 -13.05 10.41
C PHE A 221 -3.23 -12.20 9.24
N GLY A 222 -4.14 -11.78 8.36
CA GLY A 222 -3.82 -10.93 7.22
C GLY A 222 -3.18 -9.61 7.65
N ARG A 223 -3.75 -8.94 8.67
CA ARG A 223 -3.24 -7.67 9.20
C ARG A 223 -1.83 -7.80 9.77
N VAL A 224 -1.56 -8.85 10.54
CA VAL A 224 -0.22 -9.12 11.09
C VAL A 224 0.75 -9.45 9.96
N ALA A 225 0.36 -10.30 9.02
CA ALA A 225 1.20 -10.71 7.89
C ALA A 225 1.60 -9.52 7.00
N ILE A 226 0.66 -8.66 6.61
CA ILE A 226 0.95 -7.49 5.78
C ILE A 226 1.80 -6.48 6.55
N THR A 227 1.50 -6.22 7.83
CA THR A 227 2.18 -5.14 8.56
C THR A 227 3.63 -5.52 8.87
N THR A 228 3.88 -6.78 9.23
CA THR A 228 5.24 -7.26 9.54
C THR A 228 6.10 -7.41 8.29
N SER A 229 5.54 -7.91 7.18
CA SER A 229 6.25 -8.00 5.89
C SER A 229 6.58 -6.62 5.31
N MET A 230 5.63 -5.68 5.35
CA MET A 230 5.89 -4.30 4.96
C MET A 230 6.95 -3.66 5.85
N ALA A 231 6.90 -3.86 7.17
CA ALA A 231 7.90 -3.35 8.08
C ALA A 231 9.30 -3.92 7.80
N PHE A 232 9.37 -5.21 7.47
CA PHE A 232 10.61 -5.84 7.05
C PHE A 232 11.16 -5.18 5.79
N ALA A 233 10.39 -5.13 4.70
CA ALA A 233 10.86 -4.52 3.45
C ALA A 233 11.17 -3.03 3.61
N PHE A 234 10.40 -2.31 4.41
CA PHE A 234 10.60 -0.87 4.61
C PHE A 234 11.93 -0.55 5.29
N LEU A 235 12.57 -1.47 6.01
CA LEU A 235 13.93 -1.21 6.53
C LEU A 235 14.92 -0.83 5.43
N THR A 236 14.89 -1.54 4.31
CA THR A 236 15.83 -1.27 3.20
C THR A 236 15.54 0.08 2.55
N PHE A 237 14.27 0.46 2.50
CA PHE A 237 13.82 1.73 1.91
C PHE A 237 14.00 2.92 2.85
N GLY A 238 13.56 2.79 4.10
CA GLY A 238 13.48 3.86 5.09
C GLY A 238 14.84 4.33 5.60
N LEU A 239 15.78 3.41 5.79
CA LEU A 239 17.16 3.74 6.20
C LEU A 239 18.06 4.08 5.01
N VAL A 240 17.63 3.78 3.77
CA VAL A 240 18.24 4.11 2.47
C VAL A 240 19.62 3.48 2.23
N LYS A 241 20.62 3.79 3.09
CA LYS A 241 22.02 3.37 2.95
C LYS A 241 22.21 1.92 3.36
N LYS A 242 22.86 1.13 2.49
CA LYS A 242 23.13 -0.29 2.71
C LYS A 242 23.86 -0.54 4.02
N GLU A 243 24.82 0.31 4.33
CA GLU A 243 25.66 0.23 5.52
C GLU A 243 24.85 0.33 6.81
N ILE A 244 23.63 0.91 6.73
CA ILE A 244 22.74 1.13 7.88
C ILE A 244 21.66 0.06 7.96
N TRP A 245 21.04 -0.36 6.85
CA TRP A 245 19.95 -1.35 6.91
C TRP A 245 20.40 -2.81 6.92
N ILE A 246 21.64 -3.12 6.53
CA ILE A 246 22.08 -4.51 6.40
C ILE A 246 22.20 -5.22 7.75
N ALA A 247 22.70 -4.54 8.79
CA ALA A 247 22.86 -5.13 10.12
C ALA A 247 21.52 -5.55 10.77
N PRO A 248 20.48 -4.69 10.84
CA PRO A 248 19.17 -5.11 11.38
C PRO A 248 18.52 -6.22 10.54
N MET A 249 18.75 -6.23 9.22
CA MET A 249 18.30 -7.31 8.33
C MET A 249 18.93 -8.66 8.67
N ILE A 250 20.26 -8.68 8.86
CA ILE A 250 20.99 -9.88 9.30
C ILE A 250 20.51 -10.33 10.68
N ALA A 251 20.32 -9.39 11.61
CA ALA A 251 19.87 -9.68 12.97
C ALA A 251 18.45 -10.28 13.04
N MET A 252 17.64 -10.08 11.99
CA MET A 252 16.34 -10.71 11.78
C MET A 252 16.40 -11.83 10.73
N TYR A 253 17.59 -12.35 10.42
CA TYR A 253 17.81 -13.51 9.55
C TYR A 253 17.22 -13.39 8.15
N PHE A 254 17.05 -12.17 7.64
CA PHE A 254 16.37 -11.91 6.37
C PHE A 254 15.00 -12.62 6.26
N TYR A 255 14.27 -12.76 7.38
CA TYR A 255 13.12 -13.65 7.47
C TYR A 255 12.06 -13.43 6.39
N GLY A 256 11.81 -12.17 5.99
CA GLY A 256 10.82 -11.86 4.97
C GLY A 256 11.24 -12.39 3.59
N TYR A 257 12.52 -12.26 3.22
CA TYR A 257 13.03 -12.83 1.97
C TYR A 257 13.00 -14.35 2.01
N VAL A 258 13.46 -14.96 3.11
CA VAL A 258 13.42 -16.42 3.28
C VAL A 258 11.98 -16.94 3.19
N LEU A 259 11.03 -16.27 3.84
CA LEU A 259 9.62 -16.67 3.84
C LEU A 259 9.01 -16.58 2.44
N TYR A 260 9.07 -15.42 1.79
CA TYR A 260 8.31 -15.18 0.56
C TYR A 260 9.02 -15.63 -0.73
N ILE A 261 10.35 -15.74 -0.74
CA ILE A 261 11.12 -16.14 -1.92
C ILE A 261 11.49 -17.63 -1.90
N VAL A 262 11.66 -18.23 -0.70
CA VAL A 262 12.11 -19.62 -0.58
C VAL A 262 11.00 -20.53 -0.01
N LEU A 263 10.56 -20.28 1.23
CA LEU A 263 9.68 -21.20 1.95
C LEU A 263 8.28 -21.26 1.34
N TRP A 264 7.69 -20.10 1.02
CA TRP A 264 6.34 -20.03 0.48
C TRP A 264 6.24 -20.68 -0.91
N PRO A 265 7.11 -20.36 -1.90
CA PRO A 265 7.07 -21.05 -3.19
C PRO A 265 7.29 -22.56 -3.05
N ALA A 266 8.20 -23.01 -2.17
CA ALA A 266 8.39 -24.43 -1.91
C ALA A 266 7.11 -25.08 -1.37
N LEU A 267 6.46 -24.47 -0.38
CA LEU A 267 5.17 -24.94 0.15
C LEU A 267 4.09 -24.98 -0.93
N PHE A 268 3.96 -23.90 -1.72
CA PHE A 268 2.93 -23.81 -2.73
C PHE A 268 3.11 -24.87 -3.82
N TYR A 269 4.30 -24.98 -4.42
CA TYR A 269 4.53 -25.90 -5.54
C TYR A 269 4.62 -27.37 -5.11
N LEU A 270 5.18 -27.67 -3.94
CA LEU A 270 5.35 -29.06 -3.48
C LEU A 270 4.11 -29.61 -2.77
N VAL A 271 3.30 -28.77 -2.13
CA VAL A 271 2.16 -29.22 -1.30
C VAL A 271 0.83 -28.68 -1.80
N LEU A 272 0.67 -27.35 -1.86
CA LEU A 272 -0.66 -26.75 -2.10
C LEU A 272 -1.15 -26.94 -3.53
N ARG A 273 -0.28 -26.78 -4.52
CA ARG A 273 -0.61 -26.92 -5.94
C ARG A 273 -1.00 -28.36 -6.32
N PRO A 274 -0.29 -29.42 -5.86
CA PRO A 274 -0.78 -30.79 -6.02
C PRO A 274 -2.15 -31.04 -5.41
N MET A 275 -2.49 -30.40 -4.28
CA MET A 275 -3.82 -30.51 -3.68
C MET A 275 -4.90 -29.88 -4.57
N ILE A 276 -4.64 -28.69 -5.14
CA ILE A 276 -5.55 -28.04 -6.10
C ILE A 276 -5.77 -28.94 -7.32
N ILE A 277 -4.70 -29.48 -7.91
CA ILE A 277 -4.79 -30.35 -9.10
C ILE A 277 -5.57 -31.64 -8.79
N ARG A 278 -5.39 -32.21 -7.59
CA ARG A 278 -6.14 -33.42 -7.18
C ARG A 278 -7.63 -33.14 -7.03
N GLU A 279 -7.99 -31.98 -6.49
CA GLU A 279 -9.40 -31.61 -6.32
C GLU A 279 -10.06 -31.34 -7.67
N GLY A 280 -9.42 -30.58 -8.56
CA GLY A 280 -9.96 -30.33 -9.91
C GLY A 280 -10.00 -31.55 -10.84
N ARG A 281 -9.53 -32.72 -10.41
CA ARG A 281 -9.73 -34.02 -11.11
C ARG A 281 -10.91 -34.83 -10.54
N ARG A 282 -11.47 -34.42 -9.41
CA ARG A 282 -12.62 -35.08 -8.77
C ARG A 282 -13.95 -34.51 -9.23
N ASP A 283 -13.94 -33.28 -9.73
CA ASP A 283 -15.03 -32.62 -10.45
C ASP A 283 -15.06 -33.06 -11.91
#